data_AF-A0A1W9X8T9-F1
#
_entry.id   AF-A0A1W9X8T9-F1
#
_cell.length_a   1.000
_cell.length_b   1.000
_cell.length_c   1.000
_cell.angle_alpha   90.00
_cell.angle_beta   90.00
_cell.angle_gamma   90.00
#
_symmetry.space_group_name_H-M   'P 1'
#
loop_
_entity.id
_entity.type
_entity.pdbx_description
1 polymer ?
#
loop_
_entity_poly.entity_id
_entity_poly.type
_entity_poly.pdbx_seq_one_letter_code
_entity_poly.pdbx_strand_id
1 'polypeptide(L)' 'MKSGRLVWNALNIEEAQNRHFVKDYSLYTKSLIISERNGEKEIRWKNLDKVWQLLRNQEKFFSYVEGEIKKYMEN' A
#
# COMPACT_ATOMS: atom_id res chain seq x y z
N MET A 1 -18.60 13.62 -8.23
CA MET A 1 -17.20 13.21 -8.02
C MET A 1 -17.10 12.68 -6.60
N LYS A 2 -16.98 11.36 -6.40
CA LYS A 2 -16.96 10.79 -5.03
C LYS A 2 -15.61 11.13 -4.41
N SER A 3 -15.62 11.90 -3.34
CA SER A 3 -14.47 12.14 -2.45
C SER A 3 -13.75 10.80 -2.19
N GLY A 4 -12.52 10.70 -2.69
CA GLY A 4 -11.83 9.42 -2.85
C GLY A 4 -11.55 8.75 -1.51
N ARG A 5 -12.25 7.64 -1.23
CA ARG A 5 -11.93 6.74 -0.11
C ARG A 5 -10.61 5.98 -0.32
N LEU A 6 -9.97 6.15 -1.48
CA LEU A 6 -8.72 5.52 -1.86
C LEU A 6 -7.86 6.56 -2.59
N VAL A 7 -6.59 6.67 -2.20
CA VAL A 7 -5.60 7.53 -2.84
C VAL A 7 -4.38 6.68 -3.17
N TRP A 8 -3.92 6.77 -4.41
CA TRP A 8 -2.67 6.14 -4.84
C TRP A 8 -1.50 7.10 -4.63
N ASN A 9 -0.48 6.66 -3.89
CA ASN A 9 0.74 7.43 -3.65
C ASN A 9 1.96 6.61 -4.08
N ALA A 10 2.67 7.07 -5.11
CA ALA A 10 3.98 6.54 -5.47
C ALA A 10 5.06 7.39 -4.77
N LEU A 11 5.75 6.81 -3.81
CA LEU A 11 6.71 7.53 -2.96
C LEU A 11 8.13 7.02 -3.21
N ASN A 12 9.09 7.94 -3.33
CA ASN A 12 10.51 7.60 -3.32
C ASN A 12 11.05 7.67 -1.89
N ILE A 13 11.40 6.51 -1.32
CA ILE A 13 11.92 6.39 0.05
C ILE A 13 13.33 6.96 0.24
N GLU A 14 14.05 7.28 -0.83
CA GLU A 14 15.38 7.90 -0.76
C GLU A 14 15.29 9.39 -0.38
N GLU A 15 14.16 10.02 -0.69
CA GLU A 15 13.89 11.41 -0.34
C GLU A 15 13.76 11.59 1.17
N ALA A 16 14.32 12.69 1.69
CA ALA A 16 14.41 12.94 3.13
C ALA A 16 13.04 12.87 3.82
N GLN A 17 12.00 13.43 3.20
CA GLN A 17 10.63 13.41 3.70
C GLN A 17 10.03 12.01 3.81
N ASN A 18 10.47 11.03 3.02
CA ASN A 18 9.87 9.69 2.93
C ASN A 18 10.71 8.60 3.62
N ARG A 19 11.95 8.91 4.03
CA ARG A 19 12.85 7.93 4.67
C ARG A 19 12.27 7.27 5.93
N HIS A 20 11.34 7.92 6.62
CA HIS A 20 10.67 7.36 7.80
C HIS A 20 9.91 6.06 7.49
N PHE A 21 9.32 5.93 6.29
CA PHE A 21 8.57 4.73 5.88
C PHE A 21 9.40 3.44 5.88
N VAL A 22 10.72 3.53 5.72
CA VAL A 22 11.61 2.37 5.83
C VAL A 22 11.54 1.76 7.22
N LYS A 23 11.47 2.59 8.25
CA LYS A 23 11.33 2.15 9.65
C LYS A 23 9.88 1.78 9.95
N ASP A 24 8.94 2.62 9.56
CA ASP A 24 7.52 2.46 9.93
C ASP A 24 6.90 1.17 9.38
N TYR A 25 7.27 0.80 8.15
CA TYR A 25 6.80 -0.44 7.50
C TYR A 25 7.87 -1.53 7.44
N SER A 26 9.04 -1.32 8.06
CA SER A 26 10.18 -2.25 7.99
C SER A 26 10.52 -2.66 6.56
N LEU A 27 10.66 -1.67 5.66
CA LEU A 27 10.90 -1.93 4.23
C LEU A 27 12.35 -2.35 3.98
N TYR A 28 12.52 -3.46 3.27
CA TYR A 28 13.84 -3.93 2.82
C TYR A 28 14.00 -3.86 1.29
N THR A 29 12.89 -3.68 0.56
CA THR A 29 12.82 -3.65 -0.90
C THR A 29 11.59 -2.86 -1.36
N LYS A 30 11.30 -2.82 -2.66
CA LYS A 30 10.05 -2.23 -3.19
C LYS A 30 8.83 -2.92 -2.56
N SER A 31 7.91 -2.15 -2.02
CA SER A 31 6.72 -2.70 -1.37
C SER A 31 5.47 -1.97 -1.83
N LEU A 32 4.34 -2.66 -1.73
CA LEU A 32 3.03 -2.07 -1.90
C LEU A 32 2.30 -2.15 -0.57
N ILE A 33 2.06 -0.99 0.04
CA ILE A 33 1.44 -0.87 1.36
C ILE A 33 0.01 -0.35 1.19
N ILE A 34 -0.95 -0.99 1.86
CA ILE A 34 -2.26 -0.41 2.11
C ILE A 34 -2.16 0.29 3.46
N SER A 35 -2.40 1.60 3.49
CA SER A 35 -2.42 2.42 4.71
C SER A 35 -3.81 3.00 4.88
N GLU A 36 -4.44 2.72 6.02
CA GLU A 36 -5.68 3.35 6.42
C GLU A 36 -5.41 4.47 7.40
N ARG A 37 -5.97 5.64 7.10
CA ARG A 37 -5.74 6.87 7.85
C ARG A 37 -7.05 7.48 8.30
N ASN A 38 -7.09 7.92 9.55
CA ASN A 38 -8.13 8.80 10.06
C ASN A 38 -7.52 10.22 10.21
N GLY A 39 -7.77 11.06 9.21
CA GLY A 39 -7.07 12.34 9.07
C GLY A 39 -5.57 12.13 8.85
N GLU A 40 -4.74 12.75 9.69
CA GLU A 40 -3.27 12.62 9.60
C GLU A 40 -2.75 11.32 10.22
N LYS A 41 -3.53 10.67 11.10
CA LYS A 41 -3.09 9.50 11.85
C LYS A 41 -3.36 8.21 11.07
N GLU A 42 -2.32 7.40 10.88
CA GLU A 42 -2.47 6.02 10.43
C GLU A 42 -3.08 5.16 11.54
N ILE A 43 -4.10 4.38 11.20
CA ILE A 43 -4.82 3.52 12.14
C ILE A 43 -4.52 2.03 11.93
N ARG A 44 -4.27 1.61 10.70
CA ARG A 44 -3.75 0.28 10.37
C ARG A 44 -3.10 0.30 9.00
N TRP A 45 -2.16 -0.63 8.80
CA TRP A 45 -1.51 -0.83 7.53
C TRP A 45 -1.29 -2.31 7.23
N LYS A 46 -1.02 -2.61 5.97
CA LYS A 46 -0.71 -3.97 5.50
C LYS A 46 0.29 -3.92 4.36
N ASN A 47 1.35 -4.71 4.46
CA ASN A 47 2.24 -4.98 3.35
C ASN A 47 1.66 -6.10 2.46
N LEU A 48 1.61 -5.85 1.15
CA LEU A 48 1.12 -6.81 0.16
C LEU A 48 2.26 -7.68 -0.37
N ASP A 49 2.83 -8.54 0.47
CA ASP A 49 4.05 -9.31 0.15
C ASP A 49 3.97 -10.19 -1.11
N LYS A 50 2.75 -10.62 -1.49
CA LYS A 50 2.56 -11.49 -2.66
C LYS A 50 2.78 -10.76 -3.99
N VAL A 51 2.90 -9.43 -4.00
CA VAL A 51 3.16 -8.67 -5.24
C VAL A 51 4.41 -9.17 -5.97
N TRP A 52 5.46 -9.52 -5.21
CA TRP A 52 6.71 -10.06 -5.76
C TRP A 52 6.53 -11.39 -6.49
N GLN A 53 5.62 -12.24 -6.00
CA GLN A 53 5.31 -13.53 -6.60
C GLN A 53 4.45 -13.38 -7.86
N LEU A 54 3.78 -12.24 -8.02
CA LEU A 54 2.81 -11.98 -9.08
C LEU A 54 3.33 -11.05 -10.18
N LEU A 55 4.58 -10.56 -10.10
CA LEU A 55 5.15 -9.61 -11.06
C LEU A 55 5.10 -10.07 -12.53
N ARG A 56 5.13 -11.39 -12.77
CA ARG A 56 5.07 -11.97 -14.13
C ARG A 56 3.65 -12.28 -14.60
N ASN A 57 2.63 -12.02 -13.78
CA ASN A 57 1.24 -12.26 -14.12
C ASN A 57 0.40 -11.04 -13.74
N GLN A 58 0.23 -10.14 -14.71
CA GLN A 58 -0.47 -8.88 -14.55
C GLN A 58 -1.89 -9.06 -14.03
N GLU A 59 -2.65 -10.02 -14.58
CA GLU A 59 -4.03 -10.29 -14.17
C GLU A 59 -4.10 -10.68 -12.69
N LYS A 60 -3.30 -11.67 -12.27
CA LYS A 60 -3.26 -12.10 -10.87
C LYS A 60 -2.77 -11.01 -9.93
N PHE A 61 -1.82 -10.18 -10.37
CA PHE A 61 -1.36 -9.02 -9.61
C PHE A 61 -2.52 -8.07 -9.32
N PHE A 62 -3.27 -7.65 -10.35
CA PHE A 62 -4.41 -6.74 -10.19
C PHE A 62 -5.52 -7.35 -9.33
N SER A 63 -5.91 -8.60 -9.59
CA SER A 63 -6.92 -9.28 -8.78
C SER A 63 -6.53 -9.39 -7.30
N TYR A 64 -5.25 -9.65 -7.02
CA TYR A 64 -4.75 -9.69 -5.66
C TYR A 64 -4.83 -8.32 -4.97
N VAL A 65 -4.31 -7.27 -5.61
CA VAL A 65 -4.33 -5.92 -5.04
C VAL A 65 -5.75 -5.42 -4.79
N GLU A 66 -6.65 -5.57 -5.77
CA GLU A 66 -8.05 -5.19 -5.62
C GLU A 66 -8.76 -5.97 -4.51
N GLY A 67 -8.51 -7.28 -4.43
CA GLY A 67 -9.09 -8.13 -3.39
C GLY A 67 -8.63 -7.73 -2.00
N GLU A 68 -7.36 -7.37 -1.83
CA GLU A 68 -6.83 -6.91 -0.54
C GLU A 68 -7.35 -5.54 -0.16
N ILE A 69 -7.49 -4.61 -1.12
CA ILE A 69 -8.12 -3.30 -0.88
C ILE A 69 -9.58 -3.46 -0.44
N LYS A 70 -10.38 -4.29 -1.13
CA LYS A 70 -11.79 -4.52 -0.77
C LYS A 70 -11.93 -5.05 0.65
N LYS A 71 -11.14 -6.07 1.03
CA LYS A 71 -11.11 -6.59 2.40
C LYS A 71 -10.73 -5.53 3.43
N TYR A 72 -9.86 -4.59 3.07
CA TYR A 72 -9.45 -3.48 3.93
C TYR A 72 -10.53 -2.41 4.05
N MET A 73 -11.46 -2.31 3.10
CA MET A 73 -12.56 -1.33 3.13
C MET A 73 -13.85 -1.87 3.75
N GLU A 74 -14.00 -3.19 3.83
CA GLU A 74 -15.18 -3.87 4.38
C GLU A 74 -15.14 -4.05 5.91
N ASN A 75 -13.98 -3.83 6.54
CA ASN A 75 -13.78 -3.85 8.00
C ASN A 75 -13.72 -2.44 8.55
#